data_AF-A0A349QN34-F1
#
_entry.id   AF-A0A349QN34-F1
#
_cell.length_a   1.000
_cell.length_b   1.000
_cell.length_c   1.000
_cell.angle_alpha   90.00
_cell.angle_beta   90.00
_cell.angle_gamma   90.00
#
_symmetry.space_group_name_H-M   'P 1'
#
loop_
_entity.id
_entity.type
_entity.pdbx_description
1 polymer ?
#
loop_
_entity_poly.entity_id
_entity_poly.type
_entity_poly.pdbx_seq_one_letter_code
_entity_poly.pdbx_strand_id
1 'polypeptide(L)'
;MQTKLITFIICVNNELYYEECTYYINRLLLPEDYDIDMIAIREADSMCAAYNAGMQSSDAKYKIYMHQDVMIRDIHFLEHIIELFTQNKNVGMIGMIGGTKMPKTGVTYRAWNVGMVDCRDPDMAYFMAGAKNMKKEDTIVEAVDGLLIATQYDVPWREDLFNHFDFYDVSQSFEMRRAGYDILVPYQEKPWVIHDSSFAKLTYYDEARKICLKEYPEYLYADGGFEFTYDREWNDLSDLLAEQIKSLMEKGDWDQIDQIMGSYRSTGRKSSTLEILGVLYDVYKKEKMSGVKHSFFEYMRDYSDIYHKYLSTRFLLRRMELEMEEEAYQELLDAIRREYISYEAIEEMILRSVVEKKAVLEKLIVIYEEAGLDRYSIACEKLDQLIKERALPITYSQKTSCLE
;
A
#
# COMPACT_ATOMS: atom_id res chain seq x y z
N MET A 1 2.78 -4.34 37.71
CA MET A 1 3.04 -5.40 36.72
C MET A 1 4.11 -4.88 35.77
N GLN A 2 4.94 -5.74 35.18
CA GLN A 2 5.90 -5.30 34.15
C GLN A 2 5.13 -5.19 32.84
N THR A 3 5.06 -3.97 32.29
CA THR A 3 4.47 -3.71 30.99
C THR A 3 5.21 -4.51 29.92
N LYS A 4 4.47 -5.20 29.05
CA LYS A 4 5.02 -5.98 27.93
C LYS A 4 5.13 -5.08 26.70
N LEU A 5 6.21 -5.22 25.94
CA LEU A 5 6.42 -4.41 24.75
C LEU A 5 6.01 -5.17 23.49
N ILE A 6 5.42 -4.43 22.54
CA ILE A 6 5.26 -4.81 21.14
C ILE A 6 6.12 -3.86 20.32
N THR A 7 7.05 -4.37 19.51
CA THR A 7 7.93 -3.51 18.71
C THR A 7 7.53 -3.54 17.24
N PHE A 8 7.23 -2.36 16.68
CA PHE A 8 7.14 -2.15 15.24
C PHE A 8 8.54 -1.88 14.68
N ILE A 9 8.90 -2.56 13.59
CA ILE A 9 10.18 -2.40 12.89
C ILE A 9 9.86 -1.99 11.46
N ILE A 10 10.26 -0.78 11.08
CA ILE A 10 9.85 -0.13 9.84
C ILE A 10 11.07 0.30 9.04
N CYS A 11 11.17 -0.17 7.80
CA CYS A 11 12.18 0.31 6.85
C CYS A 11 11.67 1.60 6.18
N VAL A 12 12.44 2.68 6.31
CA VAL A 12 12.03 4.03 5.91
C VAL A 12 12.95 4.58 4.81
N ASN A 13 12.35 4.99 3.70
CA ASN A 13 12.98 5.79 2.65
C ASN A 13 12.13 7.02 2.23
N ASN A 14 10.92 7.17 2.77
CA ASN A 14 10.00 8.26 2.53
C ASN A 14 9.34 8.68 3.85
N GLU A 15 9.73 9.83 4.37
CA GLU A 15 9.26 10.33 5.66
C GLU A 15 7.75 10.60 5.70
N LEU A 16 7.12 10.97 4.57
CA LEU A 16 5.67 11.20 4.55
C LEU A 16 4.89 9.91 4.78
N TYR A 17 5.35 8.80 4.21
CA TYR A 17 4.75 7.50 4.48
C TYR A 17 5.04 7.03 5.90
N TYR A 18 6.25 7.28 6.42
CA TYR A 18 6.59 6.96 7.80
C TYR A 18 5.73 7.74 8.81
N GLU A 19 5.52 9.03 8.60
CA GLU A 19 4.63 9.86 9.41
C GLU A 19 3.18 9.34 9.35
N GLU A 20 2.70 9.01 8.15
CA GLU A 20 1.33 8.51 7.96
C GLU A 20 1.13 7.14 8.62
N CYS A 21 2.03 6.18 8.42
CA CYS A 21 1.87 4.87 9.04
C CYS A 21 1.99 4.95 10.57
N THR A 22 2.86 5.82 11.09
CA THR A 22 2.98 6.13 12.52
C THR A 22 1.69 6.76 13.07
N TYR A 23 1.03 7.62 12.30
CA TYR A 23 -0.27 8.18 12.67
C TYR A 23 -1.32 7.08 12.88
N TYR A 24 -1.35 6.04 12.04
CA TYR A 24 -2.25 4.90 12.23
C TYR A 24 -1.84 4.01 13.41
N ILE A 25 -0.55 3.73 13.59
CA ILE A 25 -0.04 2.91 14.71
C ILE A 25 -0.42 3.54 16.06
N ASN A 26 -0.26 4.86 16.21
CA ASN A 26 -0.59 5.58 17.44
C ASN A 26 -2.09 5.61 17.78
N ARG A 27 -2.95 5.12 16.89
CA ARG A 27 -4.41 5.03 17.10
C ARG A 27 -4.89 3.62 17.40
N LEU A 28 -4.00 2.64 17.38
CA LEU A 28 -4.36 1.27 17.74
C LEU A 28 -4.72 1.21 19.22
N LEU A 29 -5.73 0.40 19.53
CA LEU A 29 -6.07 0.08 20.91
C LEU A 29 -5.00 -0.86 21.46
N LEU A 30 -4.41 -0.45 22.58
CA LEU A 30 -3.40 -1.24 23.26
C LEU A 30 -4.09 -2.28 24.17
N PRO A 31 -3.74 -3.57 24.05
CA PRO A 31 -4.23 -4.56 25.00
C PRO A 31 -3.71 -4.27 26.42
N GLU A 32 -4.44 -4.75 27.44
CA GLU A 32 -4.05 -4.55 28.84
C GLU A 32 -2.61 -5.03 29.10
N ASP A 33 -1.84 -4.24 29.86
CA ASP A 33 -0.43 -4.45 30.17
C ASP A 33 0.55 -4.40 28.98
N TYR A 34 0.14 -3.94 27.79
CA TYR A 34 1.04 -3.72 26.66
C TYR A 34 1.34 -2.24 26.41
N ASP A 35 2.56 -2.00 25.92
CA ASP A 35 2.99 -0.73 25.34
C ASP A 35 3.62 -1.01 23.95
N ILE A 36 3.79 0.03 23.15
CA ILE A 36 4.40 -0.06 21.82
C ILE A 36 5.75 0.66 21.77
N ASP A 37 6.67 0.09 21.03
CA ASP A 37 7.91 0.74 20.59
C ASP A 37 7.99 0.72 19.07
N MET A 38 8.69 1.69 18.50
CA MET A 38 8.82 1.86 17.06
C MET A 38 10.27 2.10 16.67
N ILE A 39 10.82 1.15 15.91
CA ILE A 39 12.18 1.20 15.39
C ILE A 39 12.11 1.49 13.90
N ALA A 40 12.51 2.72 13.53
CA ALA A 40 12.61 3.14 12.15
C ALA A 40 14.05 3.02 11.64
N ILE A 41 14.24 2.25 10.57
CA ILE A 41 15.55 1.95 9.99
C ILE A 41 15.64 2.63 8.64
N ARG A 42 16.57 3.58 8.54
CA ARG A 42 16.86 4.35 7.33
C ARG A 42 18.16 3.85 6.71
N GLU A 43 18.29 4.03 5.40
CA GLU A 43 19.52 3.74 4.65
C GLU A 43 20.02 2.30 4.80
N ALA A 44 19.11 1.34 4.95
CA ALA A 44 19.48 -0.06 5.05
C ALA A 44 19.96 -0.64 3.71
N ASP A 45 20.98 -1.50 3.77
CA ASP A 45 21.53 -2.19 2.58
C ASP A 45 20.52 -3.16 1.94
N SER A 46 19.67 -3.79 2.77
CA SER A 46 18.63 -4.72 2.34
C SER A 46 17.50 -4.80 3.37
N MET A 47 16.35 -5.40 2.98
CA MET A 47 15.25 -5.65 3.92
C MET A 47 15.66 -6.61 5.04
N CYS A 48 16.41 -7.68 4.72
CA CYS A 48 16.88 -8.64 5.72
C CYS A 48 17.82 -7.98 6.74
N ALA A 49 18.77 -7.15 6.28
CA ALA A 49 19.72 -6.47 7.16
C ALA A 49 19.00 -5.49 8.09
N ALA A 50 18.05 -4.72 7.54
CA ALA A 50 17.21 -3.83 8.35
C ALA A 50 16.45 -4.62 9.42
N TYR A 51 15.71 -5.65 9.02
CA TYR A 51 14.88 -6.40 9.96
C TYR A 51 15.69 -7.18 11.00
N ASN A 52 16.90 -7.66 10.67
CA ASN A 52 17.82 -8.20 11.66
C ASN A 52 18.27 -7.13 12.66
N ALA A 53 18.65 -5.93 12.21
CA ALA A 53 19.04 -4.84 13.11
C ALA A 53 17.89 -4.42 14.05
N GLY A 54 16.67 -4.33 13.54
CA GLY A 54 15.47 -4.05 14.34
C GLY A 54 15.14 -5.18 15.32
N MET A 55 15.22 -6.43 14.87
CA MET A 55 14.96 -7.61 15.70
C MET A 55 15.95 -7.70 16.87
N GLN A 56 17.23 -7.44 16.61
CA GLN A 56 18.31 -7.53 17.62
C GLN A 56 18.32 -6.36 18.61
N SER A 57 17.68 -5.24 18.27
CA SER A 57 17.61 -4.04 19.12
C SER A 57 16.41 -4.02 20.06
N SER A 58 15.53 -5.03 20.02
CA SER A 58 14.36 -5.14 20.89
C SER A 58 14.26 -6.50 21.57
N ASP A 59 13.95 -6.51 22.87
CA ASP A 59 13.63 -7.70 23.66
C ASP A 59 12.11 -8.00 23.68
N ALA A 60 11.31 -7.25 22.91
CA ALA A 60 9.87 -7.46 22.79
C ALA A 60 9.57 -8.88 22.30
N LYS A 61 8.59 -9.52 22.96
CA LYS A 61 8.11 -10.84 22.55
C LYS A 61 7.45 -10.79 21.17
N TYR A 62 6.63 -9.77 20.95
CA TYR A 62 5.92 -9.59 19.69
C TYR A 62 6.61 -8.51 18.89
N LYS A 63 6.98 -8.83 17.65
CA LYS A 63 7.63 -7.92 16.72
C LYS A 63 6.81 -7.84 15.44
N ILE A 64 6.53 -6.63 14.97
CA ILE A 64 5.75 -6.37 13.76
C ILE A 64 6.66 -5.67 12.75
N TYR A 65 7.03 -6.38 11.71
CA TYR A 65 7.84 -5.89 10.60
C TYR A 65 6.90 -5.34 9.53
N MET A 66 7.08 -4.09 9.13
CA MET A 66 6.11 -3.40 8.29
C MET A 66 6.79 -2.48 7.29
N HIS A 67 6.22 -2.35 6.09
CA HIS A 67 6.62 -1.30 5.16
C HIS A 67 6.10 0.04 5.63
N GLN A 68 6.81 1.12 5.29
CA GLN A 68 6.38 2.48 5.61
C GLN A 68 5.06 2.88 4.93
N ASP A 69 4.69 2.28 3.80
CA ASP A 69 3.49 2.57 2.99
C ASP A 69 2.30 1.68 3.35
N VAL A 70 2.33 1.07 4.55
CA VAL A 70 1.25 0.28 5.11
C VAL A 70 0.59 1.03 6.28
N MET A 71 -0.74 1.16 6.24
CA MET A 71 -1.53 1.77 7.31
C MET A 71 -2.45 0.72 7.92
N ILE A 72 -2.37 0.53 9.24
CA ILE A 72 -3.21 -0.41 9.97
C ILE A 72 -4.56 0.26 10.25
N ARG A 73 -5.58 -0.12 9.46
CA ARG A 73 -6.92 0.52 9.51
C ARG A 73 -7.84 -0.10 10.55
N ASP A 74 -7.58 -1.33 10.99
CA ASP A 74 -8.30 -1.96 12.09
C ASP A 74 -7.69 -1.54 13.44
N ILE A 75 -8.42 -0.75 14.22
CA ILE A 75 -7.95 -0.27 15.53
C ILE A 75 -7.74 -1.40 16.55
N HIS A 76 -8.36 -2.56 16.35
CA HIS A 76 -8.22 -3.74 17.21
C HIS A 76 -7.10 -4.69 16.75
N PHE A 77 -6.30 -4.30 15.75
CA PHE A 77 -5.25 -5.13 15.18
C PHE A 77 -4.32 -5.80 16.21
N LEU A 78 -3.84 -5.04 17.21
CA LEU A 78 -2.94 -5.58 18.23
C LEU A 78 -3.62 -6.62 19.13
N GLU A 79 -4.88 -6.41 19.49
CA GLU A 79 -5.68 -7.37 20.24
C GLU A 79 -5.84 -8.68 19.45
N HIS A 80 -6.22 -8.58 18.18
CA HIS A 80 -6.38 -9.74 17.29
C HIS A 80 -5.06 -10.55 17.16
N ILE A 81 -3.95 -9.88 16.87
CA ILE A 81 -2.65 -10.55 16.69
C ILE A 81 -2.19 -11.25 17.98
N ILE A 82 -2.33 -10.57 19.12
CA ILE A 82 -1.93 -11.15 20.42
C ILE A 82 -2.83 -12.32 20.80
N GLU A 83 -4.13 -12.22 20.54
CA GLU A 83 -5.08 -13.33 20.77
C GLU A 83 -4.68 -14.56 19.94
N LEU A 84 -4.44 -14.37 18.63
CA LEU A 84 -4.06 -15.45 17.72
C LEU A 84 -2.77 -16.16 18.17
N PHE A 85 -1.72 -15.41 18.53
CA PHE A 85 -0.49 -15.98 19.08
C PHE A 85 -0.69 -16.65 20.44
N THR A 86 -1.60 -16.12 21.25
CA THR A 86 -1.85 -16.64 22.60
C THR A 86 -2.57 -17.98 22.53
N GLN A 87 -3.57 -18.11 21.66
CA GLN A 87 -4.34 -19.32 21.43
C GLN A 87 -3.54 -20.37 20.65
N ASN A 88 -2.63 -19.95 19.76
CA ASN A 88 -1.88 -20.84 18.88
C ASN A 88 -0.37 -20.70 19.11
N LYS A 89 0.17 -21.41 20.12
CA LYS A 89 1.60 -21.32 20.48
C LYS A 89 2.57 -21.77 19.38
N ASN A 90 2.11 -22.60 18.44
CA ASN A 90 2.93 -23.06 17.31
C ASN A 90 3.00 -22.06 16.16
N VAL A 91 2.10 -21.07 16.11
CA VAL A 91 2.12 -20.03 15.08
C VAL A 91 3.26 -19.07 15.39
N GLY A 92 4.33 -19.11 14.60
CA GLY A 92 5.49 -18.23 14.77
C GLY A 92 5.34 -16.91 14.03
N MET A 93 4.49 -16.88 12.99
CA MET A 93 4.35 -15.77 12.07
C MET A 93 2.90 -15.58 11.64
N ILE A 94 2.46 -14.32 11.55
CA ILE A 94 1.17 -13.91 11.00
C ILE A 94 1.41 -12.89 9.89
N GLY A 95 0.74 -13.05 8.74
CA GLY A 95 0.75 -12.08 7.64
C GLY A 95 -0.67 -11.76 7.15
N MET A 96 -0.81 -10.70 6.34
CA MET A 96 -2.13 -10.18 5.93
C MET A 96 -2.67 -10.81 4.63
N ILE A 97 -1.76 -11.34 3.79
CA ILE A 97 -2.10 -12.12 2.60
C ILE A 97 -0.98 -13.12 2.34
N GLY A 98 -1.32 -14.32 1.84
CA GLY A 98 -0.34 -15.39 1.67
C GLY A 98 -0.81 -16.53 0.77
N GLY A 99 0.08 -17.48 0.54
CA GLY A 99 -0.09 -18.58 -0.41
C GLY A 99 0.00 -19.95 0.27
N THR A 100 -0.90 -20.87 -0.12
CA THR A 100 -0.91 -22.27 0.35
C THR A 100 -0.30 -23.25 -0.65
N LYS A 101 0.18 -22.75 -1.80
CA LYS A 101 0.72 -23.54 -2.91
C LYS A 101 1.84 -22.77 -3.59
N MET A 102 3.05 -22.86 -3.05
CA MET A 102 4.17 -22.08 -3.57
C MET A 102 4.68 -22.63 -4.92
N PRO A 103 4.75 -21.79 -5.97
CA PRO A 103 4.97 -22.27 -7.34
C PRO A 103 6.42 -22.72 -7.58
N LYS A 104 6.60 -23.81 -8.33
CA LYS A 104 7.92 -24.30 -8.79
C LYS A 104 8.74 -23.26 -9.55
N THR A 105 8.08 -22.25 -10.13
CA THR A 105 8.77 -21.18 -10.86
C THR A 105 9.41 -20.14 -9.93
N GLY A 106 9.05 -20.11 -8.64
CA GLY A 106 9.47 -19.08 -7.70
C GLY A 106 8.85 -17.71 -7.97
N VAL A 107 7.85 -17.59 -8.84
CA VAL A 107 7.12 -16.32 -9.06
C VAL A 107 5.98 -16.24 -8.04
N THR A 108 6.28 -15.69 -6.86
CA THR A 108 5.45 -15.80 -5.65
C THR A 108 4.39 -14.71 -5.53
N TYR A 109 4.65 -13.49 -6.04
CA TYR A 109 3.73 -12.34 -5.94
C TYR A 109 2.36 -12.53 -6.65
N ARG A 110 2.13 -13.67 -7.30
CA ARG A 110 0.85 -14.08 -7.92
C ARG A 110 0.27 -15.35 -7.31
N ALA A 111 0.89 -15.86 -6.25
CA ALA A 111 0.53 -17.11 -5.60
C ALA A 111 -0.33 -16.90 -4.34
N TRP A 112 -0.59 -15.65 -3.94
CA TRP A 112 -1.37 -15.35 -2.75
C TRP A 112 -2.83 -15.74 -2.96
N ASN A 113 -3.32 -16.70 -2.18
CA ASN A 113 -4.65 -17.28 -2.31
C ASN A 113 -5.46 -17.27 -1.00
N VAL A 114 -4.92 -16.68 0.07
CA VAL A 114 -5.60 -16.46 1.36
C VAL A 114 -5.33 -15.03 1.83
N GLY A 115 -6.34 -14.38 2.40
CA GLY A 115 -6.23 -13.05 3.01
C GLY A 115 -6.84 -11.94 2.16
N MET A 116 -6.75 -10.72 2.66
CA MET A 116 -7.27 -9.53 2.00
C MET A 116 -6.44 -8.30 2.37
N VAL A 117 -6.23 -7.39 1.42
CA VAL A 117 -5.51 -6.12 1.58
C VAL A 117 -6.28 -5.01 0.89
N ASP A 118 -6.32 -3.82 1.49
CA ASP A 118 -6.82 -2.60 0.86
C ASP A 118 -5.70 -1.92 0.06
N CYS A 119 -5.67 -2.12 -1.26
CA CYS A 119 -4.61 -1.62 -2.14
C CYS A 119 -4.95 -0.22 -2.66
N ARG A 120 -3.99 0.70 -2.58
CA ARG A 120 -4.12 2.10 -3.05
C ARG A 120 -3.10 2.40 -4.14
N ASP A 121 -3.17 1.67 -5.24
CA ASP A 121 -2.23 1.84 -6.34
C ASP A 121 -2.38 3.23 -7.00
N PRO A 122 -1.34 3.72 -7.70
CA PRO A 122 -1.34 5.04 -8.33
C PRO A 122 -2.53 5.36 -9.25
N ASP A 123 -3.06 4.35 -9.94
CA ASP A 123 -4.15 4.52 -10.89
C ASP A 123 -5.51 4.02 -10.37
N MET A 124 -5.52 3.21 -9.31
CA MET A 124 -6.74 2.61 -8.79
C MET A 124 -6.61 2.13 -7.34
N ALA A 125 -7.65 2.40 -6.55
CA ALA A 125 -7.88 1.83 -5.23
C ALA A 125 -8.87 0.66 -5.30
N TYR A 126 -8.53 -0.45 -4.64
CA TYR A 126 -9.31 -1.69 -4.68
C TYR A 126 -8.96 -2.61 -3.51
N PHE A 127 -9.83 -3.58 -3.20
CA PHE A 127 -9.48 -4.66 -2.28
C PHE A 127 -8.88 -5.83 -3.05
N MET A 128 -7.66 -6.22 -2.69
CA MET A 128 -7.03 -7.45 -3.17
C MET A 128 -7.38 -8.58 -2.21
N ALA A 129 -8.20 -9.53 -2.66
CA ALA A 129 -8.44 -10.78 -1.97
C ALA A 129 -7.49 -11.87 -2.49
N GLY A 130 -7.34 -12.95 -1.72
CA GLY A 130 -6.71 -14.20 -2.16
C GLY A 130 -7.46 -14.87 -3.31
N ALA A 131 -7.84 -16.14 -3.15
CA ALA A 131 -8.66 -16.83 -4.14
C ALA A 131 -10.14 -16.49 -3.98
N LYS A 132 -10.90 -16.49 -5.09
CA LYS A 132 -12.36 -16.26 -5.08
C LYS A 132 -13.13 -17.24 -4.19
N ASN A 133 -12.62 -18.46 -4.08
CA ASN A 133 -13.17 -19.53 -3.23
C ASN A 133 -12.32 -19.77 -1.97
N MET A 134 -11.53 -18.78 -1.52
CA MET A 134 -10.81 -18.90 -0.26
C MET A 134 -11.77 -19.19 0.89
N LYS A 135 -11.28 -19.92 1.89
CA LYS A 135 -12.08 -20.23 3.07
C LYS A 135 -12.31 -18.98 3.91
N LYS A 136 -13.42 -18.96 4.64
CA LYS A 136 -13.76 -17.90 5.60
C LYS A 136 -13.32 -18.28 7.02
N GLU A 137 -12.07 -18.71 7.15
CA GLU A 137 -11.46 -19.15 8.41
C GLU A 137 -9.97 -18.85 8.40
N ASP A 138 -9.40 -18.71 9.59
CA ASP A 138 -7.97 -18.63 9.83
C ASP A 138 -7.26 -19.81 9.15
N THR A 139 -6.25 -19.51 8.32
CA THR A 139 -5.65 -20.52 7.46
C THR A 139 -4.14 -20.55 7.62
N ILE A 140 -3.60 -21.74 7.88
CA ILE A 140 -2.16 -21.98 7.82
C ILE A 140 -1.70 -21.92 6.36
N VAL A 141 -0.70 -21.09 6.09
CA VAL A 141 -0.14 -20.85 4.76
C VAL A 141 1.33 -21.27 4.69
N GLU A 142 1.87 -21.29 3.47
CA GLU A 142 3.26 -21.69 3.21
C GLU A 142 4.23 -20.50 3.19
N ALA A 143 3.74 -19.33 2.80
CA ALA A 143 4.41 -18.04 2.85
C ALA A 143 3.40 -16.89 2.84
N VAL A 144 3.84 -15.72 3.32
CA VAL A 144 3.07 -14.47 3.33
C VAL A 144 3.80 -13.37 2.57
N ASP A 145 3.04 -12.37 2.13
CA ASP A 145 3.58 -11.13 1.57
C ASP A 145 4.24 -10.28 2.66
N GLY A 146 5.35 -9.64 2.32
CA GLY A 146 6.17 -8.89 3.26
C GLY A 146 5.68 -7.51 3.68
N LEU A 147 4.55 -7.02 3.16
CA LEU A 147 4.00 -5.70 3.52
C LEU A 147 3.84 -5.53 5.04
N LEU A 148 3.39 -6.58 5.73
CA LEU A 148 3.29 -6.64 7.18
C LEU A 148 3.41 -8.09 7.64
N ILE A 149 4.39 -8.34 8.50
CA ILE A 149 4.65 -9.63 9.14
C ILE A 149 4.73 -9.42 10.66
N ALA A 150 3.87 -10.08 11.42
CA ALA A 150 3.98 -10.15 12.87
C ALA A 150 4.62 -11.48 13.29
N THR A 151 5.52 -11.48 14.27
CA THR A 151 6.13 -12.70 14.83
C THR A 151 6.08 -12.70 16.36
N GLN A 152 6.12 -13.90 16.96
CA GLN A 152 6.29 -14.07 18.42
C GLN A 152 7.59 -14.79 18.81
N TYR A 153 8.39 -15.19 17.82
CA TYR A 153 9.69 -15.83 17.97
C TYR A 153 10.69 -15.19 17.03
N ASP A 154 11.93 -15.09 17.49
CA ASP A 154 13.03 -14.56 16.68
C ASP A 154 13.65 -15.69 15.86
N VAL A 155 13.67 -15.49 14.55
CA VAL A 155 14.41 -16.30 13.59
C VAL A 155 15.17 -15.32 12.69
N PRO A 156 16.49 -15.50 12.50
CA PRO A 156 17.29 -14.58 11.70
C PRO A 156 16.79 -14.47 10.26
N TRP A 157 16.71 -13.23 9.77
CA TRP A 157 16.48 -12.93 8.36
C TRP A 157 17.74 -13.30 7.57
N ARG A 158 17.57 -13.93 6.41
CA ARG A 158 18.68 -14.45 5.58
C ARG A 158 19.41 -13.34 4.82
N GLU A 159 20.00 -12.39 5.55
CA GLU A 159 20.83 -11.31 5.01
C GLU A 159 22.09 -11.83 4.30
N ASP A 160 22.50 -13.07 4.60
CA ASP A 160 23.59 -13.79 3.92
C ASP A 160 23.23 -14.19 2.48
N LEU A 161 21.94 -14.26 2.15
CA LEU A 161 21.44 -14.65 0.83
C LEU A 161 20.72 -13.53 0.09
N PHE A 162 19.89 -12.75 0.79
CA PHE A 162 19.01 -11.75 0.21
C PHE A 162 19.48 -10.35 0.61
N ASN A 163 20.15 -9.70 -0.33
CA ASN A 163 20.84 -8.41 -0.16
C ASN A 163 20.12 -7.23 -0.83
N HIS A 164 18.86 -7.43 -1.24
CA HIS A 164 18.01 -6.40 -1.85
C HIS A 164 16.64 -6.36 -1.13
N PHE A 165 15.57 -6.03 -1.86
CA PHE A 165 14.23 -5.79 -1.30
C PHE A 165 13.19 -6.85 -1.69
N ASP A 166 13.62 -7.95 -2.31
CA ASP A 166 12.76 -9.06 -2.73
C ASP A 166 13.07 -10.33 -1.90
N PHE A 167 12.07 -11.22 -1.74
CA PHE A 167 12.17 -12.55 -1.11
C PHE A 167 12.55 -12.63 0.37
N TYR A 168 12.80 -11.52 1.06
CA TYR A 168 13.01 -11.53 2.52
C TYR A 168 11.80 -12.13 3.25
N ASP A 169 10.58 -11.90 2.75
CA ASP A 169 9.31 -12.39 3.28
C ASP A 169 9.09 -13.89 3.05
N VAL A 170 9.32 -14.36 1.81
CA VAL A 170 9.19 -15.77 1.42
C VAL A 170 10.28 -16.61 2.09
N SER A 171 11.52 -16.12 2.12
CA SER A 171 12.60 -16.83 2.81
C SER A 171 12.36 -16.88 4.32
N GLN A 172 11.92 -15.78 4.93
CA GLN A 172 11.59 -15.77 6.35
C GLN A 172 10.45 -16.74 6.68
N SER A 173 9.42 -16.81 5.82
CA SER A 173 8.36 -17.81 5.90
C SER A 173 8.93 -19.24 5.93
N PHE A 174 9.83 -19.56 4.99
CA PHE A 174 10.43 -20.89 4.94
C PHE A 174 11.34 -21.18 6.13
N GLU A 175 12.12 -20.21 6.62
CA GLU A 175 12.93 -20.38 7.83
C GLU A 175 12.06 -20.57 9.08
N MET A 176 10.91 -19.91 9.17
CA MET A 176 9.92 -20.14 10.24
C MET A 176 9.42 -21.58 10.25
N ARG A 177 9.12 -22.12 9.05
CA ARG A 177 8.71 -23.52 8.88
C ARG A 177 9.86 -24.49 9.17
N ARG A 178 11.10 -24.18 8.76
CA ARG A 178 12.31 -24.97 9.09
C ARG A 178 12.54 -25.03 10.60
N ALA A 179 12.24 -23.94 11.32
CA ALA A 179 12.29 -23.88 12.77
C ALA A 179 11.14 -24.61 13.48
N GLY A 180 10.17 -25.15 12.73
CA GLY A 180 9.06 -25.94 13.25
C GLY A 180 7.78 -25.15 13.55
N TYR A 181 7.71 -23.87 13.15
CA TYR A 181 6.55 -23.01 13.39
C TYR A 181 5.58 -22.98 12.20
N ASP A 182 4.33 -22.71 12.52
CA ASP A 182 3.28 -22.44 11.53
C ASP A 182 3.26 -20.96 11.14
N ILE A 183 2.82 -20.69 9.92
CA ILE A 183 2.53 -19.35 9.41
C ILE A 183 1.03 -19.23 9.21
N LEU A 184 0.43 -18.18 9.73
CA LEU A 184 -1.01 -17.97 9.71
C LEU A 184 -1.37 -16.72 8.90
N VAL A 185 -2.44 -16.82 8.11
CA VAL A 185 -3.17 -15.64 7.61
C VAL A 185 -4.56 -15.68 8.23
N PRO A 186 -4.94 -14.66 9.03
CA PRO A 186 -6.25 -14.62 9.65
C PRO A 186 -7.33 -14.33 8.61
N TYR A 187 -8.54 -14.82 8.86
CA TYR A 187 -9.67 -14.44 8.04
C TYR A 187 -10.07 -13.00 8.29
N GLN A 188 -10.16 -12.23 7.21
CA GLN A 188 -10.50 -10.81 7.22
C GLN A 188 -11.83 -10.64 6.48
N GLU A 189 -12.90 -10.22 7.19
CA GLU A 189 -14.15 -9.83 6.54
C GLU A 189 -13.96 -8.55 5.72
N LYS A 190 -13.23 -7.60 6.30
CA LYS A 190 -12.68 -6.41 5.66
C LYS A 190 -11.17 -6.40 5.88
N PRO A 191 -10.37 -5.85 4.94
CA PRO A 191 -8.92 -5.82 5.09
C PRO A 191 -8.52 -5.05 6.36
N TRP A 192 -7.60 -5.61 7.14
CA TRP A 192 -7.09 -4.97 8.35
C TRP A 192 -6.08 -3.86 8.07
N VAL A 193 -5.46 -3.91 6.90
CA VAL A 193 -4.41 -2.99 6.49
C VAL A 193 -4.68 -2.42 5.11
N ILE A 194 -4.18 -1.21 4.92
CA ILE A 194 -4.05 -0.53 3.64
C ILE A 194 -2.60 -0.63 3.21
N HIS A 195 -2.37 -0.99 1.95
CA HIS A 195 -1.05 -0.94 1.32
C HIS A 195 -1.14 0.08 0.17
N ASP A 196 -0.52 1.25 0.35
CA ASP A 196 -0.42 2.31 -0.68
C ASP A 196 0.73 1.99 -1.63
N SER A 197 0.57 0.83 -2.28
CA SER A 197 1.63 0.16 -3.01
C SER A 197 1.93 0.88 -4.31
N SER A 198 3.20 0.90 -4.68
CA SER A 198 3.60 1.21 -6.04
C SER A 198 3.65 -0.08 -6.88
N PHE A 199 3.55 0.01 -8.21
CA PHE A 199 3.84 -1.13 -9.06
C PHE A 199 5.29 -1.60 -8.84
N ALA A 200 5.47 -2.89 -8.52
CA ALA A 200 6.77 -3.47 -8.26
C ALA A 200 7.69 -3.35 -9.48
N LYS A 201 8.88 -2.76 -9.27
CA LYS A 201 9.91 -2.64 -10.33
C LYS A 201 10.57 -3.98 -10.67
N LEU A 202 10.66 -4.90 -9.69
CA LEU A 202 11.22 -6.26 -9.84
C LEU A 202 12.66 -6.30 -10.39
N THR A 203 13.45 -5.24 -10.18
CA THR A 203 14.79 -5.07 -10.75
C THR A 203 15.76 -6.20 -10.40
N TYR A 204 15.73 -6.66 -9.15
CA TYR A 204 16.60 -7.74 -8.65
C TYR A 204 15.83 -9.04 -8.37
N TYR A 205 14.54 -9.09 -8.73
CA TYR A 205 13.66 -10.19 -8.37
C TYR A 205 14.14 -11.53 -8.94
N ASP A 206 14.61 -11.57 -10.19
CA ASP A 206 15.07 -12.84 -10.79
C ASP A 206 16.34 -13.40 -10.13
N GLU A 207 17.22 -12.52 -9.65
CA GLU A 207 18.44 -12.90 -8.95
C GLU A 207 18.07 -13.55 -7.61
N ALA A 208 17.25 -12.87 -6.81
CA ALA A 208 16.71 -13.40 -5.56
C ALA A 208 15.87 -14.68 -5.77
N ARG A 209 15.06 -14.74 -6.84
CA ARG A 209 14.26 -15.92 -7.21
C ARG A 209 15.14 -17.14 -7.47
N LYS A 210 16.25 -16.98 -8.19
CA LYS A 210 17.20 -18.08 -8.46
C LYS A 210 17.90 -18.56 -7.18
N ILE A 211 18.25 -17.64 -6.28
CA ILE A 211 18.77 -17.97 -4.94
C ILE A 211 17.73 -18.80 -4.18
N CYS A 212 16.49 -18.32 -4.12
CA CYS A 212 15.39 -19.00 -3.43
C CYS A 212 15.11 -20.39 -4.00
N LEU A 213 15.07 -20.56 -5.33
CA LEU A 213 14.89 -21.86 -5.98
C LEU A 213 15.98 -22.88 -5.65
N LYS A 214 17.21 -22.41 -5.48
CA LYS A 214 18.35 -23.25 -5.14
C LYS A 214 18.35 -23.63 -3.66
N GLU A 215 18.02 -22.68 -2.79
CA GLU A 215 18.10 -22.84 -1.33
C GLU A 215 16.87 -23.55 -0.74
N TYR A 216 15.70 -23.38 -1.34
CA TYR A 216 14.41 -23.86 -0.84
C TYR A 216 13.62 -24.72 -1.85
N PRO A 217 14.25 -25.65 -2.60
CA PRO A 217 13.54 -26.43 -3.61
C PRO A 217 12.39 -27.26 -3.04
N GLU A 218 12.49 -27.71 -1.78
CA GLU A 218 11.48 -28.49 -1.09
C GLU A 218 10.19 -27.71 -0.79
N TYR A 219 10.28 -26.38 -0.71
CA TYR A 219 9.13 -25.50 -0.46
C TYR A 219 8.48 -24.99 -1.74
N LEU A 220 9.08 -25.21 -2.91
CA LEU A 220 8.63 -24.67 -4.20
C LEU A 220 8.20 -25.81 -5.14
N TYR A 221 6.99 -26.33 -4.93
CA TYR A 221 6.53 -27.58 -5.55
C TYR A 221 5.21 -27.48 -6.32
N ALA A 222 4.47 -26.37 -6.26
CA ALA A 222 3.18 -26.28 -6.92
C ALA A 222 3.31 -25.99 -8.43
N ASP A 223 2.51 -26.68 -9.24
CA ASP A 223 2.34 -26.37 -10.66
C ASP A 223 1.45 -25.12 -10.86
N GLY A 224 1.41 -24.59 -12.08
CA GLY A 224 0.59 -23.42 -12.42
C GLY A 224 1.24 -22.06 -12.08
N GLY A 225 2.56 -22.04 -11.83
CA GLY A 225 3.34 -20.82 -11.70
C GLY A 225 3.52 -20.09 -13.04
N PHE A 226 3.86 -18.81 -12.95
CA PHE A 226 4.18 -17.98 -14.11
C PHE A 226 5.68 -18.00 -14.41
N GLU A 227 6.03 -17.84 -15.68
CA GLU A 227 7.40 -17.51 -16.06
C GLU A 227 7.69 -16.05 -15.68
N PHE A 228 8.88 -15.82 -15.13
CA PHE A 228 9.32 -14.48 -14.81
C PHE A 228 9.80 -13.76 -16.07
N THR A 229 9.32 -12.54 -16.28
CA THR A 229 9.81 -11.64 -17.32
C THR A 229 10.16 -10.29 -16.70
N TYR A 230 11.37 -9.80 -17.00
CA TYR A 230 11.82 -8.47 -16.61
C TYR A 230 11.94 -7.58 -17.83
N ASP A 231 11.26 -6.44 -17.82
CA ASP A 231 11.35 -5.46 -18.89
C ASP A 231 12.21 -4.27 -18.45
N ARG A 232 13.53 -4.44 -18.65
CA ARG A 232 14.52 -3.40 -18.32
C ARG A 232 14.30 -2.14 -19.13
N GLU A 233 14.08 -2.29 -20.45
CA GLU A 233 13.97 -1.17 -21.38
C GLU A 233 12.81 -0.25 -20.99
N TRP A 234 11.69 -0.83 -20.57
CA TRP A 234 10.56 -0.08 -20.05
C TRP A 234 10.85 0.64 -18.75
N ASN A 235 11.46 -0.05 -17.79
CA ASN A 235 11.74 0.55 -16.49
C ASN A 235 12.65 1.77 -16.67
N ASP A 236 13.75 1.61 -17.42
CA ASP A 236 14.71 2.67 -17.72
C ASP A 236 14.05 3.83 -18.50
N LEU A 237 13.23 3.52 -19.51
CA LEU A 237 12.49 4.53 -20.27
C LEU A 237 11.48 5.28 -19.40
N SER A 238 10.75 4.57 -18.54
CA SER A 238 9.72 5.16 -17.69
C SER A 238 10.31 6.09 -16.63
N ASP A 239 11.49 5.75 -16.09
CA ASP A 239 12.22 6.59 -15.16
C ASP A 239 12.72 7.86 -15.87
N LEU A 240 13.28 7.75 -17.09
CA LEU A 240 13.69 8.90 -17.88
C LEU A 240 12.52 9.84 -18.22
N LEU A 241 11.39 9.28 -18.65
CA LEU A 241 10.18 10.06 -18.94
C LEU A 241 9.66 10.76 -17.69
N ALA A 242 9.66 10.07 -16.54
CA ALA A 242 9.23 10.66 -15.27
C ALA A 242 10.08 11.89 -14.90
N GLU A 243 11.41 11.79 -14.98
CA GLU A 243 12.31 12.92 -14.72
C GLU A 243 12.09 14.08 -15.71
N GLN A 244 11.85 13.76 -16.98
CA GLN A 244 11.52 14.78 -17.97
C GLN A 244 10.24 15.53 -17.63
N ILE A 245 9.16 14.82 -17.27
CA ILE A 245 7.88 15.42 -16.91
C ILE A 245 7.99 16.27 -15.64
N LYS A 246 8.71 15.80 -14.61
CA LYS A 246 8.97 16.59 -13.39
C LYS A 246 9.63 17.92 -13.73
N SER A 247 10.69 17.90 -14.55
CA SER A 247 11.37 19.14 -15.00
C SER A 247 10.45 20.04 -15.84
N LEU A 248 9.54 19.47 -16.64
CA LEU A 248 8.56 20.26 -17.40
C LEU A 248 7.50 20.91 -16.48
N MET A 249 7.05 20.20 -15.43
CA MET A 249 6.13 20.74 -14.42
C MET A 249 6.74 21.95 -13.71
N GLU A 250 8.02 21.85 -13.32
CA GLU A 250 8.75 22.94 -12.67
C GLU A 250 8.91 24.17 -13.57
N LYS A 251 8.99 23.96 -14.89
CA LYS A 251 9.05 25.03 -15.90
C LYS A 251 7.67 25.56 -16.31
N GLY A 252 6.59 24.90 -15.87
CA GLY A 252 5.22 25.21 -16.29
C GLY A 252 4.92 24.87 -17.75
N ASP A 253 5.70 23.99 -18.39
CA ASP A 253 5.52 23.61 -19.80
C ASP A 253 4.57 22.41 -19.93
N TRP A 254 3.29 22.68 -19.69
CA TRP A 254 2.24 21.67 -19.66
C TRP A 254 1.84 21.14 -21.04
N ASP A 255 2.13 21.87 -22.11
CA ASP A 255 1.80 21.45 -23.48
C ASP A 255 2.72 20.30 -23.93
N GLN A 256 4.00 20.32 -23.55
CA GLN A 256 4.89 19.18 -23.76
C GLN A 256 4.50 17.97 -22.91
N ILE A 257 3.99 18.18 -21.70
CA ILE A 257 3.51 17.08 -20.84
C ILE A 257 2.33 16.37 -21.49
N ASP A 258 1.38 17.07 -22.13
CA ASP A 258 0.25 16.45 -22.86
C ASP A 258 0.74 15.47 -23.93
N GLN A 259 1.77 15.86 -24.70
CA GLN A 259 2.34 15.01 -25.75
C GLN A 259 2.98 13.74 -25.17
N ILE A 260 3.76 13.89 -24.10
CA ILE A 260 4.41 12.77 -23.42
C ILE A 260 3.36 11.83 -22.81
N MET A 261 2.36 12.39 -22.10
CA MET A 261 1.27 11.63 -21.49
C MET A 261 0.43 10.88 -22.52
N GLY A 262 0.15 11.51 -23.67
CA GLY A 262 -0.56 10.87 -24.77
C GLY A 262 0.20 9.64 -25.29
N SER A 263 1.50 9.79 -25.54
CA SER A 263 2.35 8.67 -25.96
C SER A 263 2.43 7.59 -24.90
N TYR A 264 2.65 7.94 -23.63
CA TYR A 264 2.70 6.99 -22.51
C TYR A 264 1.41 6.16 -22.41
N ARG A 265 0.26 6.82 -22.36
CA ARG A 265 -1.06 6.17 -22.21
C ARG A 265 -1.37 5.24 -23.39
N SER A 266 -0.91 5.56 -24.60
CA SER A 266 -1.09 4.69 -25.77
C SER A 266 -0.33 3.36 -25.71
N THR A 267 0.68 3.23 -24.84
CA THR A 267 1.44 1.98 -24.70
C THR A 267 0.65 0.89 -23.97
N GLY A 268 -0.35 1.26 -23.17
CA GLY A 268 -1.07 0.35 -22.27
C GLY A 268 -0.21 -0.19 -21.12
N ARG A 269 1.01 0.34 -20.94
CA ARG A 269 1.95 -0.06 -19.91
C ARG A 269 1.82 0.85 -18.68
N LYS A 270 2.31 0.36 -17.55
CA LYS A 270 2.16 1.02 -16.24
C LYS A 270 3.52 1.33 -15.61
N SER A 271 3.62 2.49 -14.98
CA SER A 271 4.73 2.91 -14.13
C SER A 271 4.17 3.81 -13.03
N SER A 272 4.56 3.55 -11.78
CA SER A 272 3.96 4.18 -10.61
C SER A 272 4.09 5.70 -10.65
N THR A 273 5.30 6.17 -10.96
CA THR A 273 5.60 7.61 -11.05
C THR A 273 4.86 8.25 -12.22
N LEU A 274 4.79 7.59 -13.38
CA LEU A 274 4.09 8.13 -14.55
C LEU A 274 2.57 8.19 -14.34
N GLU A 275 1.98 7.24 -13.62
CA GLU A 275 0.55 7.31 -13.24
C GLU A 275 0.29 8.49 -12.29
N ILE A 276 1.11 8.68 -11.25
CA ILE A 276 1.00 9.84 -10.34
C ILE A 276 1.11 11.16 -11.12
N LEU A 277 2.12 11.27 -11.99
CA LEU A 277 2.31 12.45 -12.86
C LEU A 277 1.13 12.65 -13.81
N GLY A 278 0.54 11.55 -14.30
CA GLY A 278 -0.68 11.57 -15.08
C GLY A 278 -1.87 12.13 -14.30
N VAL A 279 -2.04 11.75 -13.03
CA VAL A 279 -3.09 12.33 -12.15
C VAL A 279 -2.88 13.83 -12.01
N LEU A 280 -1.66 14.26 -11.68
CA LEU A 280 -1.33 15.68 -11.53
C LEU A 280 -1.58 16.46 -12.83
N TYR A 281 -1.22 15.89 -13.98
CA TYR A 281 -1.51 16.48 -15.28
C TYR A 281 -3.02 16.62 -15.54
N ASP A 282 -3.81 15.60 -15.20
CA ASP A 282 -5.27 15.65 -15.37
C ASP A 282 -5.90 16.68 -14.43
N VAL A 283 -5.39 16.84 -13.20
CA VAL A 283 -5.77 17.93 -12.27
C VAL A 283 -5.51 19.29 -12.92
N TYR A 284 -4.28 19.53 -13.40
CA TYR A 284 -3.94 20.79 -14.07
C TYR A 284 -4.88 21.09 -15.24
N LYS A 285 -5.15 20.09 -16.09
CA LYS A 285 -6.01 20.26 -17.27
C LYS A 285 -7.44 20.64 -16.88
N LYS A 286 -8.01 19.97 -15.87
CA LYS A 286 -9.35 20.26 -15.37
C LYS A 286 -9.41 21.64 -14.71
N GLU A 287 -8.44 21.98 -13.87
CA GLU A 287 -8.36 23.30 -13.23
C GLU A 287 -8.28 24.44 -14.26
N LYS A 288 -7.46 24.28 -15.30
CA LYS A 288 -7.32 25.24 -16.40
C LYS A 288 -8.62 25.40 -17.18
N MET A 289 -9.36 24.32 -17.43
CA MET A 289 -10.65 24.37 -18.11
C MET A 289 -11.75 25.01 -17.26
N SER A 290 -11.72 24.77 -15.94
CA SER A 290 -12.71 25.27 -14.99
C SER A 290 -12.48 26.70 -14.52
N GLY A 291 -11.27 27.24 -14.70
CA GLY A 291 -10.89 28.58 -14.23
C GLY A 291 -10.96 28.68 -12.71
N VAL A 292 -10.34 27.73 -12.01
CA VAL A 292 -10.36 27.67 -10.53
C VAL A 292 -9.72 28.91 -9.90
N LYS A 293 -10.17 29.25 -8.69
CA LYS A 293 -9.69 30.41 -7.93
C LYS A 293 -8.25 30.26 -7.46
N HIS A 294 -7.91 29.08 -6.95
CA HIS A 294 -6.55 28.69 -6.59
C HIS A 294 -6.21 27.38 -7.30
N SER A 295 -5.11 27.38 -8.07
CA SER A 295 -4.63 26.13 -8.65
C SER A 295 -3.95 25.25 -7.60
N PHE A 296 -4.08 23.93 -7.76
CA PHE A 296 -3.37 22.94 -6.96
C PHE A 296 -1.84 23.20 -6.95
N PHE A 297 -1.31 23.80 -8.01
CA PHE A 297 0.11 24.08 -8.23
C PHE A 297 0.57 25.48 -7.75
N GLU A 298 -0.32 26.28 -7.16
CA GLU A 298 0.06 27.59 -6.61
C GLU A 298 1.05 27.47 -5.46
N TYR A 299 2.02 28.39 -5.43
CA TYR A 299 3.04 28.51 -4.38
C TYR A 299 3.98 27.29 -4.23
N MET A 300 4.02 26.39 -5.22
CA MET A 300 4.93 25.25 -5.23
C MET A 300 6.27 25.63 -5.88
N ARG A 301 7.40 25.31 -5.25
CA ARG A 301 8.73 25.67 -5.75
C ARG A 301 9.27 24.64 -6.76
N ASP A 302 9.00 23.38 -6.50
CA ASP A 302 9.51 22.25 -7.25
C ASP A 302 8.52 21.07 -7.24
N TYR A 303 8.88 19.97 -7.89
CA TYR A 303 8.06 18.76 -7.88
C TYR A 303 7.87 18.17 -6.47
N SER A 304 8.83 18.34 -5.56
CA SER A 304 8.73 17.81 -4.20
C SER A 304 7.59 18.46 -3.42
N ASP A 305 7.42 19.78 -3.53
CA ASP A 305 6.30 20.50 -2.91
C ASP A 305 4.94 20.00 -3.47
N ILE A 306 4.85 19.80 -4.79
CA ILE A 306 3.64 19.28 -5.47
C ILE A 306 3.33 17.87 -4.98
N TYR A 307 4.34 17.00 -4.93
CA TYR A 307 4.19 15.61 -4.50
C TYR A 307 3.77 15.52 -3.03
N HIS A 308 4.34 16.36 -2.16
CA HIS A 308 3.95 16.46 -0.77
C HIS A 308 2.47 16.84 -0.62
N LYS A 309 2.02 17.90 -1.32
CA LYS A 309 0.62 18.34 -1.31
C LYS A 309 -0.31 17.24 -1.82
N TYR A 310 0.09 16.53 -2.88
CA TYR A 310 -0.66 15.41 -3.45
C TYR A 310 -0.83 14.26 -2.44
N LEU A 311 0.25 13.79 -1.84
CA LEU A 311 0.19 12.71 -0.85
C LEU A 311 -0.62 13.11 0.39
N SER A 312 -0.36 14.30 0.94
CA SER A 312 -1.07 14.80 2.11
C SER A 312 -2.59 14.86 1.86
N THR A 313 -3.00 15.34 0.67
CA THR A 313 -4.42 15.37 0.29
C THR A 313 -5.02 13.96 0.20
N ARG A 314 -4.29 12.99 -0.40
CA ARG A 314 -4.73 11.59 -0.47
C ARG A 314 -4.90 10.96 0.91
N PHE A 315 -3.96 11.21 1.82
CA PHE A 315 -4.00 10.72 3.19
C PHE A 315 -5.22 11.27 3.94
N LEU A 316 -5.48 12.58 3.83
CA LEU A 316 -6.65 13.19 4.46
C LEU A 316 -7.98 12.67 3.85
N LEU A 317 -8.04 12.47 2.53
CA LEU A 317 -9.19 11.84 1.87
C LEU A 317 -9.42 10.40 2.36
N ARG A 318 -8.35 9.64 2.58
CA ARG A 318 -8.43 8.29 3.16
C ARG A 318 -8.97 8.32 4.58
N ARG A 319 -8.54 9.28 5.42
CA ARG A 319 -9.07 9.43 6.78
C ARG A 319 -10.58 9.74 6.75
N MET A 320 -11.01 10.57 5.81
CA MET A 320 -12.44 10.84 5.57
C MET A 320 -13.21 9.58 5.14
N GLU A 321 -12.64 8.81 4.21
CA GLU A 321 -13.19 7.54 3.70
C GLU A 321 -13.35 6.48 4.79
N LEU A 322 -12.36 6.37 5.69
CA LEU A 322 -12.37 5.44 6.83
C LEU A 322 -13.25 5.90 7.99
N GLU A 323 -14.08 6.93 7.78
CA GLU A 323 -15.00 7.47 8.79
C GLU A 323 -14.29 7.88 10.10
N MET A 324 -13.06 8.39 9.99
CA MET A 324 -12.36 8.97 11.13
C MET A 324 -13.07 10.26 11.59
N GLU A 325 -12.76 10.70 12.82
CA GLU A 325 -13.24 11.99 13.34
C GLU A 325 -12.78 13.16 12.46
N GLU A 326 -13.58 14.23 12.37
CA GLU A 326 -13.28 15.38 11.48
C GLU A 326 -11.93 16.02 11.76
N GLU A 327 -11.48 16.04 13.02
CA GLU A 327 -10.18 16.57 13.43
C GLU A 327 -9.03 15.85 12.71
N ALA A 328 -9.20 14.57 12.35
CA ALA A 328 -8.21 13.78 11.63
C ALA A 328 -7.95 14.28 10.21
N TYR A 329 -8.91 14.99 9.61
CA TYR A 329 -8.80 15.54 8.25
C TYR A 329 -9.19 17.03 8.16
N GLN A 330 -9.11 17.76 9.28
CA GLN A 330 -9.49 19.18 9.35
C GLN A 330 -8.73 20.05 8.33
N GLU A 331 -7.45 19.76 8.09
CA GLU A 331 -6.64 20.46 7.09
C GLU A 331 -7.26 20.39 5.69
N LEU A 332 -7.82 19.24 5.32
CA LEU A 332 -8.52 19.07 4.05
C LEU A 332 -9.82 19.89 4.01
N LEU A 333 -10.58 19.89 5.11
CA LEU A 333 -11.82 20.69 5.21
C LEU A 333 -11.52 22.19 5.06
N ASP A 334 -10.50 22.68 5.74
CA ASP A 334 -10.08 24.07 5.66
C ASP A 334 -9.59 24.44 4.26
N ALA A 335 -8.84 23.55 3.62
CA ALA A 335 -8.36 23.74 2.26
C ALA A 335 -9.49 23.75 1.23
N ILE A 336 -10.51 22.89 1.38
CA ILE A 336 -11.70 22.87 0.52
C ILE A 336 -12.52 24.15 0.71
N ARG A 337 -12.82 24.54 1.95
CA ARG A 337 -13.61 25.75 2.27
C ARG A 337 -12.96 27.04 1.79
N ARG A 338 -11.62 27.08 1.74
CA ARG A 338 -10.85 28.21 1.21
C ARG A 338 -10.55 28.08 -0.29
N GLU A 339 -10.96 26.98 -0.90
CA GLU A 339 -10.71 26.62 -2.30
C GLU A 339 -9.22 26.46 -2.65
N TYR A 340 -8.33 26.21 -1.67
CA TYR A 340 -6.90 25.93 -1.90
C TYR A 340 -6.63 24.53 -2.44
N ILE A 341 -7.61 23.64 -2.29
CA ILE A 341 -7.70 22.39 -3.03
C ILE A 341 -9.02 22.46 -3.79
N SER A 342 -8.93 22.46 -5.12
CA SER A 342 -10.08 22.57 -6.01
C SER A 342 -10.92 21.29 -6.01
N TYR A 343 -12.22 21.42 -6.35
CA TYR A 343 -13.06 20.25 -6.64
C TYR A 343 -12.44 19.37 -7.73
N GLU A 344 -11.84 19.97 -8.76
CA GLU A 344 -11.18 19.27 -9.85
C GLU A 344 -10.05 18.37 -9.35
N ALA A 345 -9.24 18.84 -8.39
CA ALA A 345 -8.22 18.01 -7.74
C ALA A 345 -8.83 16.87 -6.92
N ILE A 346 -9.85 17.18 -6.12
CA ILE A 346 -10.56 16.20 -5.29
C ILE A 346 -11.22 15.11 -6.15
N GLU A 347 -11.88 15.48 -7.24
CA GLU A 347 -12.52 14.55 -8.18
C GLU A 347 -11.50 13.57 -8.78
N GLU A 348 -10.35 14.07 -9.26
CA GLU A 348 -9.31 13.21 -9.81
C GLU A 348 -8.73 12.24 -8.78
N MET A 349 -8.57 12.68 -7.55
CA MET A 349 -8.10 11.84 -6.45
C MET A 349 -9.16 10.81 -6.04
N ILE A 350 -10.43 11.20 -5.87
CA ILE A 350 -11.52 10.26 -5.53
C ILE A 350 -11.62 9.13 -6.57
N LEU A 351 -11.54 9.48 -7.85
CA LEU A 351 -11.67 8.51 -8.93
C LEU A 351 -10.58 7.42 -8.88
N ARG A 352 -9.39 7.75 -8.36
CA ARG A 352 -8.20 6.87 -8.38
C ARG A 352 -7.84 6.29 -7.03
N SER A 353 -7.91 7.04 -5.94
CA SER A 353 -7.35 6.66 -4.64
C SER A 353 -8.38 6.29 -3.56
N VAL A 354 -9.68 6.39 -3.84
CA VAL A 354 -10.76 6.08 -2.87
C VAL A 354 -11.50 4.81 -3.30
N VAL A 355 -11.69 3.86 -2.39
CA VAL A 355 -12.50 2.65 -2.63
C VAL A 355 -13.98 2.98 -2.43
N GLU A 356 -14.33 3.48 -1.25
CA GLU A 356 -15.71 3.83 -0.84
C GLU A 356 -16.11 5.24 -1.33
N LYS A 357 -16.07 5.43 -2.66
CA LYS A 357 -16.25 6.74 -3.30
C LYS A 357 -17.56 7.43 -2.90
N LYS A 358 -18.64 6.66 -2.79
CA LYS A 358 -19.96 7.18 -2.42
C LYS A 358 -19.96 7.85 -1.04
N ALA A 359 -19.40 7.18 -0.03
CA ALA A 359 -19.36 7.72 1.33
C ALA A 359 -18.57 9.04 1.40
N VAL A 360 -17.46 9.13 0.63
CA VAL A 360 -16.69 10.37 0.52
C VAL A 360 -17.48 11.48 -0.18
N LEU A 361 -18.18 11.16 -1.28
CA LEU A 361 -18.99 12.15 -2.00
C LEU A 361 -20.15 12.68 -1.17
N GLU A 362 -20.84 11.83 -0.41
CA GLU A 362 -21.92 12.24 0.49
C GLU A 362 -21.42 13.26 1.54
N LYS A 363 -20.23 13.03 2.11
CA LYS A 363 -19.59 14.00 3.01
C LYS A 363 -19.23 15.30 2.30
N LEU A 364 -18.66 15.23 1.09
CA LEU A 364 -18.26 16.40 0.33
C LEU A 364 -19.44 17.28 -0.10
N ILE A 365 -20.58 16.68 -0.43
CA ILE A 365 -21.83 17.41 -0.73
C ILE A 365 -22.16 18.36 0.44
N VAL A 366 -22.21 17.82 1.66
CA VAL A 366 -22.49 18.60 2.87
C VAL A 366 -21.44 19.70 3.08
N ILE A 367 -20.15 19.36 2.95
CA ILE A 367 -19.05 20.32 3.14
C ILE A 367 -19.15 21.49 2.15
N TYR A 368 -19.45 21.21 0.87
CA TYR A 368 -19.58 22.25 -0.14
C TYR A 368 -20.83 23.11 0.06
N GLU A 369 -21.96 22.53 0.48
CA GLU A 369 -23.18 23.27 0.80
C GLU A 369 -22.96 24.22 1.99
N GLU A 370 -22.35 23.74 3.07
CA GLU A 370 -22.03 24.57 4.24
C GLU A 370 -21.06 25.71 3.91
N ALA A 371 -20.16 25.49 2.95
CA ALA A 371 -19.23 26.50 2.47
C ALA A 371 -19.86 27.51 1.48
N GLY A 372 -21.12 27.32 1.07
CA GLY A 372 -21.77 28.14 0.05
C GLY A 372 -21.20 27.92 -1.36
N LEU A 373 -20.63 26.74 -1.61
CA LEU A 373 -20.00 26.32 -2.86
C LEU A 373 -20.92 25.39 -3.66
N ASP A 374 -22.18 25.80 -3.88
CA ASP A 374 -23.26 24.99 -4.46
C ASP A 374 -22.89 24.32 -5.78
N ARG A 375 -22.08 24.98 -6.62
CA ARG A 375 -21.57 24.42 -7.89
C ARG A 375 -20.88 23.07 -7.67
N TYR A 376 -20.08 22.96 -6.61
CA TYR A 376 -19.28 21.77 -6.31
C TYR A 376 -20.11 20.69 -5.60
N SER A 377 -21.09 21.07 -4.77
CA SER A 377 -22.10 20.11 -4.28
C SER A 377 -22.83 19.43 -5.44
N ILE A 378 -23.37 20.21 -6.39
CA ILE A 378 -24.03 19.69 -7.60
C ILE A 378 -23.09 18.80 -8.44
N ALA A 379 -21.79 19.11 -8.47
CA ALA A 379 -20.81 18.30 -9.17
C ALA A 379 -20.59 16.95 -8.46
N CYS A 380 -20.47 16.93 -7.13
CA CYS A 380 -20.43 15.72 -6.33
C CYS A 380 -21.68 14.85 -6.54
N GLU A 381 -22.88 15.43 -6.54
CA GLU A 381 -24.14 14.70 -6.79
C GLU A 381 -24.14 14.03 -8.18
N LYS A 382 -23.67 14.73 -9.21
CA LYS A 382 -23.56 14.16 -10.57
C LYS A 382 -22.55 13.03 -10.61
N LEU A 383 -21.41 13.19 -9.95
CA LEU A 383 -20.39 12.15 -9.88
C LEU A 383 -20.90 10.92 -9.14
N ASP A 384 -21.61 11.10 -8.02
CA ASP A 384 -22.26 10.01 -7.29
C ASP A 384 -23.24 9.26 -8.19
N GLN A 385 -24.09 9.97 -8.93
CA GLN A 385 -25.02 9.36 -9.89
C GLN A 385 -24.33 8.51 -10.98
N LEU A 386 -23.13 8.91 -11.42
CA LEU A 386 -22.34 8.18 -12.43
C LEU A 386 -21.69 6.91 -11.87
N ILE A 387 -21.47 6.83 -10.55
CA ILE A 387 -20.74 5.73 -9.91
C ILE A 387 -21.59 4.87 -8.98
N LYS A 388 -22.81 5.29 -8.62
CA LYS A 388 -23.69 4.63 -7.64
C LYS A 388 -24.00 3.15 -7.91
N GLU A 389 -23.92 2.72 -9.17
CA GLU A 389 -24.20 1.33 -9.58
C GLU A 389 -22.93 0.47 -9.69
N ARG A 390 -21.74 1.06 -9.50
CA ARG A 390 -20.48 0.32 -9.57
C ARG A 390 -20.28 -0.46 -8.28
N ALA A 391 -20.10 -1.76 -8.41
CA ALA A 391 -19.70 -2.61 -7.29
C ALA A 391 -18.34 -2.17 -6.73
N LEU A 392 -18.09 -2.48 -5.47
CA LEU A 392 -16.78 -2.26 -4.86
C LEU A 392 -15.69 -2.94 -5.69
N PRO A 393 -14.59 -2.23 -6.00
CA PRO A 393 -13.51 -2.79 -6.78
C PRO A 393 -12.78 -3.85 -5.96
N ILE A 394 -13.07 -5.12 -6.26
CA ILE A 394 -12.38 -6.28 -5.67
C ILE A 394 -11.64 -7.02 -6.77
N THR A 395 -10.34 -7.24 -6.57
CA THR A 395 -9.51 -8.10 -7.41
C THR A 395 -9.07 -9.33 -6.62
N TYR A 396 -8.65 -10.37 -7.35
CA TYR A 396 -8.14 -11.61 -6.76
C TYR A 396 -6.71 -11.80 -7.21
N SER A 397 -5.79 -11.99 -6.26
CA SER A 397 -4.37 -12.21 -6.52
C SER A 397 -4.18 -13.45 -7.41
N GLN A 398 -4.85 -14.55 -7.07
CA GLN A 398 -4.89 -15.74 -7.91
C GLN A 398 -5.98 -15.59 -8.98
N LYS A 399 -5.57 -15.23 -10.20
CA LYS A 399 -6.44 -15.33 -11.38
C LYS A 399 -6.67 -16.81 -11.67
N THR A 400 -7.89 -17.31 -11.44
CA THR A 400 -8.29 -18.62 -11.94
C THR A 400 -8.06 -18.65 -13.44
N SER A 401 -7.28 -19.61 -13.93
CA SER A 401 -7.27 -19.93 -15.36
C SER A 401 -8.72 -20.24 -15.75
N CYS A 402 -9.30 -19.44 -16.65
CA CYS A 402 -10.54 -19.81 -17.32
C CYS A 402 -10.26 -21.09 -18.12
N LEU A 403 -10.49 -22.23 -17.47
CA LEU A 403 -10.89 -23.45 -18.15
C LEU A 403 -12.42 -23.46 -18.05
N GLU A 404 -13.06 -22.72 -18.95
CA GLU A 404 -14.41 -23.02 -19.42
C GLU A 404 -14.31 -23.78 -20.74
#